data_AF-A0A947FDM8-F1
#
_entry.id   AF-A0A947FDM8-F1
#
_cell.length_a   1.000
_cell.length_b   1.000
_cell.length_c   1.000
_cell.angle_alpha   90.00
_cell.angle_beta   90.00
_cell.angle_gamma   90.00
#
_symmetry.space_group_name_H-M   'P 1'
#
loop_
_entity.id
_entity.type
_entity.pdbx_description
1 polymer ?
#
loop_
_entity_poly.entity_id
_entity_poly.type
_entity_poly.pdbx_seq_one_letter_code
_entity_poly.pdbx_strand_id
1 'polypeptide(L)'
;MKKLITEEDVKAIEKQGSNVLIKTENCIVTPLALDRIRQRKIIIVEKSSSDINQTQNANLPIIKRIAIGSDHTGFKVKNFLLKYLSDKGYKLKDFGTFDEKSCDYPDYAKLVAESVSLGENDFGILIDATGIPSAITANKIKTIRAATCYSSYSAKSSRLHNNSNVLVIGAKSLGEETIKEIVDDYFSTDFEGGRHQKRLDKISEIESKQ
;
A
#
# COMPACT_ATOMS: atom_id res chain seq x y z
N MET A 1 -6.74 -29.23 29.27
CA MET A 1 -5.37 -29.34 28.70
C MET A 1 -5.03 -28.04 28.01
N LYS A 2 -3.84 -27.46 28.25
CA LYS A 2 -3.39 -26.26 27.53
C LYS A 2 -3.10 -26.62 26.07
N LYS A 3 -3.61 -25.85 25.12
CA LYS A 3 -3.37 -26.10 23.69
C LYS A 3 -2.02 -25.47 23.31
N LEU A 4 -1.13 -26.26 22.70
CA LEU A 4 0.19 -25.80 22.29
C LEU A 4 0.13 -25.33 20.83
N ILE A 5 0.69 -24.15 20.54
CA ILE A 5 0.84 -23.62 19.20
C ILE A 5 2.31 -23.74 18.80
N THR A 6 2.57 -24.55 17.79
CA THR A 6 3.90 -24.93 17.31
C THR A 6 4.23 -24.23 15.99
N GLU A 7 5.48 -24.34 15.54
CA GLU A 7 5.94 -23.77 14.27
C GLU A 7 5.18 -24.36 13.06
N GLU A 8 4.76 -25.63 13.16
CA GLU A 8 4.01 -26.32 12.10
C GLU A 8 2.59 -25.75 11.95
N ASP A 9 1.96 -25.35 13.05
CA ASP A 9 0.65 -24.70 13.02
C ASP A 9 0.74 -23.35 12.28
N VAL A 10 1.83 -22.60 12.51
CA VAL A 10 2.10 -21.34 11.81
C VAL A 10 2.32 -21.58 10.32
N LYS A 11 3.10 -22.61 9.95
CA LYS A 11 3.32 -23.02 8.55
C LYS A 11 2.03 -23.47 7.84
N ALA A 12 1.13 -24.13 8.55
CA ALA A 12 -0.14 -24.59 8.01
C ALA A 12 -1.06 -23.40 7.65
N ILE A 13 -1.09 -22.38 8.52
CA ILE A 13 -1.82 -21.13 8.30
C ILE A 13 -1.27 -20.38 7.07
N GLU A 14 0.06 -20.33 6.92
CA GLU A 14 0.72 -19.76 5.73
C GLU A 14 0.32 -20.49 4.44
N LYS A 15 0.31 -21.83 4.44
CA LYS A 15 -0.11 -22.63 3.27
C LYS A 15 -1.57 -22.40 2.88
N GLN A 16 -2.40 -21.98 3.82
CA GLN A 16 -3.80 -21.64 3.60
C GLN A 16 -3.99 -20.18 3.14
N GLY A 17 -2.91 -19.40 2.99
CA GLY A 17 -2.96 -18.01 2.56
C GLY A 17 -3.48 -17.05 3.63
N SER A 18 -3.60 -17.50 4.88
CA SER A 18 -4.03 -16.67 6.00
C SER A 18 -2.82 -16.11 6.74
N ASN A 19 -2.93 -14.88 7.23
CA ASN A 19 -1.94 -14.23 8.09
C ASN A 19 -2.44 -14.06 9.52
N VAL A 20 -3.46 -14.83 9.92
CA VAL A 20 -4.16 -14.67 11.19
C VAL A 20 -4.10 -15.97 11.96
N LEU A 21 -3.63 -15.88 13.21
CA LEU A 21 -3.55 -17.00 14.13
C LEU A 21 -4.48 -16.73 15.31
N ILE A 22 -5.54 -17.53 15.42
CA ILE A 22 -6.54 -17.40 16.47
C ILE A 22 -6.08 -18.17 17.71
N LYS A 23 -5.86 -17.45 18.80
CA LYS A 23 -5.44 -18.00 20.10
C LYS A 23 -6.66 -18.07 21.03
N THR A 24 -6.96 -19.26 21.54
CA THR A 24 -7.95 -19.42 22.62
C THR A 24 -7.32 -19.08 23.97
N GLU A 25 -8.13 -18.61 24.93
CA GLU A 25 -7.71 -18.50 26.33
C GLU A 25 -7.10 -19.85 26.77
N ASN A 26 -5.92 -19.82 27.40
CA ASN A 26 -5.07 -20.98 27.76
C ASN A 26 -4.17 -21.65 26.68
N CYS A 27 -3.81 -20.96 25.59
CA CYS A 27 -2.77 -21.42 24.66
C CYS A 27 -1.33 -21.04 25.06
N ILE A 28 -0.38 -21.97 24.90
CA ILE A 28 1.06 -21.71 25.00
C ILE A 28 1.64 -21.69 23.57
N VAL A 29 2.40 -20.64 23.23
CA VAL A 29 3.09 -20.53 21.93
C VAL A 29 4.55 -20.89 22.13
N THR A 30 5.09 -21.77 21.30
CA THR A 30 6.52 -22.11 21.39
C THR A 30 7.39 -20.92 20.95
N PRO A 31 8.61 -20.75 21.50
CA PRO A 31 9.52 -19.66 21.09
C PRO A 31 9.75 -19.61 19.57
N LEU A 32 9.88 -20.78 18.95
CA LEU A 32 10.11 -20.92 17.51
C LEU A 32 8.90 -20.50 16.68
N ALA A 33 7.68 -20.76 17.15
CA ALA A 33 6.46 -20.26 16.53
C ALA A 33 6.38 -18.73 16.65
N LEU A 34 6.78 -18.17 17.80
CA LEU A 34 6.72 -16.74 18.07
C LEU A 34 7.69 -15.93 17.19
N ASP A 35 8.90 -16.45 16.96
CA ASP A 35 9.86 -15.84 16.02
C ASP A 35 9.33 -15.85 14.59
N ARG A 36 8.71 -16.96 14.16
CA ARG A 36 8.11 -17.05 12.83
C ARG A 36 6.94 -16.07 12.65
N ILE A 37 6.07 -15.97 13.66
CA ILE A 37 4.96 -15.01 13.70
C ILE A 37 5.47 -13.58 13.49
N ARG A 38 6.56 -13.20 14.17
CA ARG A 38 7.18 -11.87 14.04
C ARG A 38 7.75 -11.62 12.64
N GLN A 39 8.53 -12.57 12.11
CA GLN A 39 9.15 -12.44 10.78
C GLN A 39 8.11 -12.31 9.66
N ARG A 40 6.96 -12.96 9.83
CA ARG A 40 5.93 -13.09 8.79
C ARG A 40 4.75 -12.14 8.98
N LYS A 41 4.82 -11.24 9.98
CA LYS A 41 3.77 -10.28 10.32
C LYS A 41 2.40 -10.94 10.55
N ILE A 42 2.40 -12.12 11.17
CA ILE A 42 1.18 -12.86 11.48
C ILE A 42 0.49 -12.20 12.67
N ILE A 43 -0.81 -11.93 12.54
CA ILE A 43 -1.63 -11.26 13.55
C ILE A 43 -2.20 -12.33 14.49
N ILE A 44 -1.96 -12.17 15.80
CA ILE A 44 -2.58 -13.03 16.82
C ILE A 44 -3.86 -12.37 17.32
N VAL A 45 -4.98 -13.08 17.29
CA VAL A 45 -6.27 -12.63 17.82
C VAL A 45 -6.68 -13.54 18.97
N GLU A 46 -7.02 -12.96 20.13
CA GLU A 46 -7.50 -13.71 21.30
C GLU A 46 -9.02 -13.92 21.22
N LYS A 47 -9.48 -15.16 21.43
CA LYS A 47 -10.87 -15.58 21.26
C LYS A 47 -11.61 -15.60 22.60
N SER A 48 -12.67 -14.80 22.73
CA SER A 48 -13.70 -15.00 23.76
C SER A 48 -14.82 -15.90 23.22
N SER A 49 -15.48 -16.63 24.11
CA SER A 49 -16.27 -17.84 23.81
C SER A 49 -17.58 -17.63 23.03
N SER A 50 -17.97 -16.40 22.65
CA SER A 50 -19.28 -16.12 22.04
C SER A 50 -19.35 -16.20 20.51
N ASP A 51 -18.23 -16.16 19.79
CA ASP A 51 -18.27 -15.81 18.35
C ASP A 51 -18.07 -17.00 17.38
N ILE A 52 -18.35 -18.23 17.85
CA ILE A 52 -18.00 -19.48 17.14
C ILE A 52 -18.72 -19.64 15.79
N ASN A 53 -19.81 -18.90 15.53
CA ASN A 53 -20.59 -19.05 14.29
C ASN A 53 -20.39 -17.93 13.25
N GLN A 54 -19.50 -16.95 13.47
CA GLN A 54 -19.24 -15.87 12.47
C GLN A 54 -17.81 -15.85 11.91
N THR A 55 -16.85 -16.56 12.50
CA THR A 55 -15.42 -16.34 12.22
C THR A 55 -14.73 -17.37 11.32
N GLN A 56 -15.45 -18.32 10.70
CA GLN A 56 -14.84 -19.21 9.70
C GLN A 56 -14.63 -18.56 8.32
N ASN A 57 -15.13 -17.34 8.09
CA ASN A 57 -15.00 -16.61 6.81
C ASN A 57 -14.53 -15.15 6.96
N ALA A 58 -13.91 -14.78 8.09
CA ALA A 58 -13.44 -13.40 8.27
C ALA A 58 -11.98 -13.27 7.80
N ASN A 59 -11.80 -13.05 6.48
CA ASN A 59 -10.63 -12.35 5.98
C ASN A 59 -10.58 -10.99 6.68
N LEU A 60 -9.73 -10.85 7.70
CA LEU A 60 -9.45 -9.54 8.29
C LEU A 60 -8.99 -8.62 7.14
N PRO A 61 -9.66 -7.50 6.88
CA PRO A 61 -9.30 -6.65 5.76
C PRO A 61 -7.88 -6.14 5.99
N ILE A 62 -6.97 -6.46 5.05
CA ILE A 62 -5.63 -5.89 5.06
C ILE A 62 -5.79 -4.39 4.84
N ILE A 63 -5.67 -3.61 5.92
CA ILE A 63 -5.74 -2.16 5.85
C ILE A 63 -4.49 -1.68 5.11
N LYS A 64 -4.66 -1.23 3.86
CA LYS A 64 -3.55 -0.67 3.07
C LYS A 64 -3.09 0.66 3.70
N ARG A 65 -1.79 0.79 3.96
CA ARG A 65 -1.15 2.02 4.44
C ARG A 65 -0.72 2.86 3.25
N ILE A 66 -1.24 4.07 3.13
CA ILE A 66 -0.98 4.96 1.99
C ILE A 66 -0.19 6.17 2.47
N ALA A 67 0.99 6.37 1.92
CA ALA A 67 1.75 7.61 2.04
C ALA A 67 1.18 8.60 1.02
N ILE A 68 0.89 9.83 1.42
CA ILE A 68 0.39 10.85 0.50
C ILE A 68 1.20 12.14 0.65
N GLY A 69 1.52 12.75 -0.49
CA GLY A 69 2.24 14.01 -0.52
C GLY A 69 1.87 14.85 -1.74
N SER A 70 2.10 16.16 -1.64
CA SER A 70 1.88 17.09 -2.73
C SER A 70 2.79 18.31 -2.63
N ASP A 71 3.01 18.99 -3.76
CA ASP A 71 3.41 20.39 -3.70
C ASP A 71 2.20 21.29 -3.37
N HIS A 72 2.44 22.60 -3.36
CA HIS A 72 1.44 23.63 -3.09
C HIS A 72 0.26 23.62 -4.09
N THR A 73 0.50 23.25 -5.34
CA THR A 73 -0.55 23.18 -6.35
C THR A 73 -1.47 21.97 -6.16
N GLY A 74 -0.95 20.89 -5.55
CA GLY A 74 -1.69 19.70 -5.21
C GLY A 74 -2.38 19.73 -3.83
N PHE A 75 -2.15 20.76 -3.01
CA PHE A 75 -2.60 20.80 -1.60
C PHE A 75 -4.10 20.55 -1.42
N LYS A 76 -4.95 21.21 -2.22
CA LYS A 76 -6.42 21.04 -2.15
C LYS A 76 -6.84 19.62 -2.53
N VAL A 77 -6.21 19.07 -3.58
CA VAL A 77 -6.46 17.70 -4.05
C VAL A 77 -6.03 16.68 -3.00
N LYS A 78 -4.87 16.89 -2.36
CA LYS A 78 -4.39 16.05 -1.26
C LYS A 78 -5.38 16.01 -0.10
N ASN A 79 -5.87 17.17 0.34
CA ASN A 79 -6.76 17.25 1.49
C ASN A 79 -8.11 16.58 1.25
N PHE A 80 -8.70 16.71 0.05
CA PHE A 80 -9.93 15.96 -0.23
C PHE A 80 -9.65 14.46 -0.31
N LEU A 81 -8.52 14.03 -0.88
CA LEU A 81 -8.16 12.61 -0.96
C LEU A 81 -7.89 12.01 0.42
N LEU A 82 -7.29 12.77 1.33
CA LEU A 82 -7.13 12.37 2.72
C LEU A 82 -8.48 12.03 3.35
N LYS A 83 -9.48 12.90 3.17
CA LYS A 83 -10.84 12.63 3.64
C LYS A 83 -11.46 11.42 2.93
N TYR A 84 -11.45 11.42 1.59
CA TYR A 84 -12.06 10.37 0.77
C TYR A 84 -11.52 8.97 1.07
N LEU A 85 -10.20 8.83 1.23
CA LEU A 85 -9.57 7.56 1.54
C LEU A 85 -9.75 7.16 3.01
N SER A 86 -9.77 8.13 3.93
CA SER A 86 -10.06 7.86 5.33
C SER A 86 -11.49 7.30 5.50
N ASP A 87 -12.47 7.86 4.80
CA ASP A 87 -13.87 7.40 4.81
C ASP A 87 -14.00 5.97 4.26
N LYS A 88 -13.04 5.53 3.42
CA LYS A 88 -12.95 4.16 2.89
C LYS A 88 -12.14 3.20 3.77
N GLY A 89 -11.65 3.65 4.93
CA GLY A 89 -10.94 2.81 5.89
C GLY A 89 -9.44 2.60 5.60
N TYR A 90 -8.83 3.41 4.72
CA TYR A 90 -7.39 3.37 4.50
C TYR A 90 -6.63 4.04 5.66
N LYS A 91 -5.43 3.52 5.98
CA LYS A 91 -4.54 4.16 6.96
C LYS A 91 -3.61 5.12 6.23
N LEU A 92 -3.72 6.42 6.51
CA LEU A 92 -3.00 7.46 5.77
C LEU A 92 -1.83 8.02 6.57
N LYS A 93 -0.72 8.32 5.88
CA LYS A 93 0.42 9.10 6.39
C LYS A 93 0.62 10.29 5.45
N ASP A 94 0.28 11.48 5.91
CA ASP A 94 0.45 12.74 5.18
C ASP A 94 1.88 13.26 5.37
N PHE A 95 2.62 13.40 4.27
CA PHE A 95 3.97 13.95 4.24
C PHE A 95 4.01 15.44 3.87
N GLY A 96 2.85 16.06 3.69
CA GLY A 96 2.72 17.45 3.30
C GLY A 96 2.64 17.64 1.77
N THR A 97 2.68 18.86 1.25
CA THR A 97 2.73 20.13 1.99
C THR A 97 1.51 20.34 2.90
N PHE A 98 1.64 21.21 3.89
CA PHE A 98 0.62 21.47 4.90
C PHE A 98 -0.11 22.81 4.72
N ASP A 99 0.28 23.60 3.72
CA ASP A 99 -0.41 24.82 3.33
C ASP A 99 -0.25 25.10 1.81
N GLU A 100 -0.89 26.17 1.33
CA GLU A 100 -0.83 26.61 -0.07
C GLU A 100 0.43 27.43 -0.40
N LYS A 101 1.41 27.54 0.53
CA LYS A 101 2.62 28.31 0.25
C LYS A 101 3.49 27.58 -0.75
N SER A 102 4.10 28.36 -1.65
CA SER A 102 5.03 27.84 -2.66
C SER A 102 6.09 26.95 -2.01
N CYS A 103 6.30 25.80 -2.63
CA CYS A 103 7.26 24.78 -2.20
C CYS A 103 7.61 23.88 -3.40
N ASP A 104 8.67 23.10 -3.23
CA ASP A 104 9.25 22.28 -4.28
C ASP A 104 8.75 20.83 -4.20
N TYR A 105 8.14 20.34 -5.29
CA TYR A 105 7.63 18.98 -5.38
C TYR A 105 8.67 17.87 -5.05
N PRO A 106 9.99 18.02 -5.34
CA PRO A 106 10.93 16.93 -5.09
C PRO A 106 11.02 16.53 -3.62
N ASP A 107 10.88 17.49 -2.70
CA ASP A 107 11.01 17.25 -1.26
C ASP A 107 9.92 16.28 -0.78
N TYR A 108 8.67 16.52 -1.18
CA TYR A 108 7.54 15.67 -0.83
C TYR A 108 7.53 14.35 -1.62
N ALA A 109 7.88 14.41 -2.91
CA ALA A 109 7.98 13.22 -3.75
C ALA A 109 8.99 12.20 -3.20
N LYS A 110 10.14 12.69 -2.75
CA LYS A 110 11.18 11.88 -2.13
C LYS A 110 10.68 11.22 -0.84
N LEU A 111 10.06 11.97 0.07
CA LEU A 111 9.59 11.44 1.36
C LEU A 111 8.57 10.30 1.18
N VAL A 112 7.59 10.48 0.28
CA VAL A 112 6.60 9.44 -0.02
C VAL A 112 7.27 8.21 -0.65
N ALA A 113 8.14 8.43 -1.63
CA ALA A 113 8.83 7.37 -2.35
C ALA A 113 9.76 6.55 -1.43
N GLU A 114 10.53 7.20 -0.55
CA GLU A 114 11.37 6.52 0.45
C GLU A 114 10.53 5.70 1.43
N SER A 115 9.41 6.23 1.93
CA SER A 115 8.54 5.51 2.86
C SER A 115 7.92 4.25 2.24
N VAL A 116 7.58 4.30 0.94
CA VAL A 116 7.09 3.13 0.20
C VAL A 116 8.22 2.14 -0.09
N SER A 117 9.39 2.62 -0.51
CA SER A 117 10.57 1.79 -0.80
C SER A 117 11.04 1.00 0.43
N LEU A 118 10.99 1.63 1.61
CA LEU A 118 11.34 1.02 2.90
C LEU A 118 10.24 0.11 3.48
N GLY A 119 9.06 0.06 2.85
CA GLY A 119 7.93 -0.76 3.33
C GLY A 119 7.23 -0.22 4.59
N GLU A 120 7.50 1.03 4.97
CA GLU A 120 6.76 1.74 6.02
C GLU A 120 5.31 1.99 5.62
N ASN A 121 5.09 2.18 4.32
CA ASN A 121 3.79 2.34 3.68
C ASN A 121 3.69 1.38 2.50
N ASP A 122 2.50 0.87 2.22
CA ASP A 122 2.28 -0.15 1.19
C ASP A 122 2.17 0.49 -0.20
N PHE A 123 1.63 1.71 -0.26
CA PHE A 123 1.45 2.50 -1.48
C PHE A 123 1.72 3.99 -1.25
N GLY A 124 2.01 4.71 -2.32
CA GLY A 124 2.14 6.16 -2.34
C GLY A 124 1.11 6.84 -3.24
N ILE A 125 0.72 8.07 -2.90
CA ILE A 125 0.02 9.01 -3.78
C ILE A 125 0.80 10.32 -3.80
N LEU A 126 1.14 10.80 -4.99
CA LEU A 126 1.79 12.08 -5.20
C LEU A 126 0.94 12.99 -6.07
N ILE A 127 0.94 14.28 -5.74
CA ILE A 127 0.09 15.25 -6.41
C ILE A 127 0.88 16.53 -6.68
N ASP A 128 0.97 16.93 -7.94
CA ASP A 128 1.43 18.25 -8.35
C ASP A 128 0.53 18.77 -9.47
N ALA A 129 0.85 19.91 -10.09
CA ALA A 129 0.02 20.53 -11.10
C ALA A 129 -0.31 19.57 -12.26
N THR A 130 0.66 18.79 -12.74
CA THR A 130 0.51 17.87 -13.89
C THR A 130 0.68 16.40 -13.49
N GLY A 131 1.27 16.12 -12.35
CA GLY A 131 1.69 14.81 -11.86
C GLY A 131 2.96 14.27 -12.54
N ILE A 132 3.55 14.98 -13.49
CA ILE A 132 4.76 14.54 -14.21
C ILE A 132 6.03 14.73 -13.35
N PRO A 133 6.34 15.93 -12.82
CA PRO A 133 7.58 16.16 -12.10
C PRO A 133 7.72 15.30 -10.83
N SER A 134 6.64 15.09 -10.08
CA SER A 134 6.65 14.21 -8.92
C SER A 134 6.93 12.75 -9.30
N ALA A 135 6.38 12.27 -10.41
CA ALA A 135 6.65 10.91 -10.90
C ALA A 135 8.10 10.75 -11.35
N ILE A 136 8.66 11.74 -12.05
CA ILE A 136 10.09 11.75 -12.44
C ILE A 136 10.98 11.65 -11.21
N THR A 137 10.66 12.39 -10.15
CA THR A 137 11.44 12.38 -8.89
C THR A 137 11.31 11.07 -8.15
N ALA A 138 10.08 10.59 -7.93
CA ALA A 138 9.82 9.37 -7.17
C ALA A 138 10.49 8.15 -7.80
N ASN A 139 10.49 8.05 -9.14
CA ASN A 139 11.17 6.98 -9.88
C ASN A 139 12.71 7.03 -9.81
N LYS A 140 13.32 8.03 -9.15
CA LYS A 140 14.76 8.00 -8.83
C LYS A 140 15.08 7.17 -7.59
N ILE A 141 14.08 6.84 -6.78
CA ILE A 141 14.25 6.01 -5.59
C ILE A 141 14.13 4.54 -6.01
N LYS A 142 15.10 3.71 -5.61
CA LYS A 142 15.13 2.27 -5.97
C LYS A 142 13.83 1.59 -5.53
N THR A 143 13.37 0.62 -6.34
CA THR A 143 12.12 -0.14 -6.19
C THR A 143 10.81 0.61 -6.43
N ILE A 144 10.86 1.94 -6.63
CA ILE A 144 9.68 2.75 -6.89
C ILE A 144 9.29 2.70 -8.35
N ARG A 145 8.00 2.47 -8.57
CA ARG A 145 7.32 2.51 -9.86
C ARG A 145 6.15 3.47 -9.74
N ALA A 146 6.46 4.75 -9.87
CA ALA A 146 5.49 5.84 -9.86
C ALA A 146 4.87 6.04 -11.23
N ALA A 147 3.53 6.06 -11.30
CA ALA A 147 2.79 6.20 -12.54
C ALA A 147 1.83 7.40 -12.49
N THR A 148 2.06 8.39 -13.36
CA THR A 148 1.12 9.48 -13.59
C THR A 148 -0.09 8.98 -14.37
N CYS A 149 -1.28 9.14 -13.80
CA CYS A 149 -2.52 8.60 -14.37
C CYS A 149 -3.52 9.73 -14.62
N TYR A 150 -4.08 9.78 -15.83
CA TYR A 150 -5.07 10.77 -16.27
C TYR A 150 -6.43 10.16 -16.61
N SER A 151 -6.60 8.86 -16.40
CA SER A 151 -7.84 8.14 -16.66
C SER A 151 -7.88 6.81 -15.91
N SER A 152 -9.09 6.27 -15.72
CA SER A 152 -9.36 4.91 -15.25
C SER A 152 -8.45 3.87 -15.94
N TYR A 153 -8.35 3.93 -17.27
CA TYR A 153 -7.53 3.01 -18.05
C TYR A 153 -6.05 3.06 -17.65
N SER A 154 -5.48 4.27 -17.54
CA SER A 154 -4.08 4.43 -17.13
C SER A 154 -3.85 3.94 -15.70
N ALA A 155 -4.79 4.17 -14.78
CA ALA A 155 -4.73 3.70 -13.40
C ALA A 155 -4.69 2.17 -13.33
N LYS A 156 -5.67 1.51 -13.96
CA LYS A 156 -5.77 0.05 -14.07
C LYS A 156 -4.51 -0.55 -14.70
N SER A 157 -4.10 -0.05 -15.87
CA SER A 157 -2.92 -0.54 -16.58
C SER A 157 -1.63 -0.37 -15.77
N SER A 158 -1.49 0.72 -15.01
CA SER A 158 -0.32 0.94 -14.16
C SER A 158 -0.18 -0.16 -13.08
N ARG A 159 -1.28 -0.57 -12.47
CA ARG A 159 -1.31 -1.63 -11.45
C ARG A 159 -1.20 -3.01 -12.08
N LEU A 160 -2.09 -3.31 -13.02
CA LEU A 160 -2.21 -4.61 -13.66
C LEU A 160 -0.93 -5.05 -14.35
N HIS A 161 -0.29 -4.15 -15.11
CA HIS A 161 0.87 -4.49 -15.94
C HIS A 161 2.21 -4.07 -15.35
N ASN A 162 2.24 -3.02 -14.52
CA ASN A 162 3.50 -2.45 -14.04
C ASN A 162 3.68 -2.59 -12.53
N ASN A 163 2.71 -3.19 -11.84
CA ASN A 163 2.67 -3.29 -10.39
C ASN A 163 3.10 -1.96 -9.72
N SER A 164 2.62 -0.83 -10.24
CA SER A 164 3.02 0.49 -9.74
C SER A 164 2.72 0.58 -8.25
N ASN A 165 3.63 1.10 -7.45
CA ASN A 165 3.46 1.25 -6.00
C ASN A 165 3.28 2.71 -5.57
N VAL A 166 3.39 3.65 -6.52
CA VAL A 166 3.05 5.06 -6.31
C VAL A 166 2.13 5.52 -7.45
N LEU A 167 0.94 6.03 -7.09
CA LEU A 167 0.03 6.73 -8.00
C LEU A 167 0.39 8.21 -8.04
N VAL A 168 0.43 8.83 -9.22
CA VAL A 168 0.68 10.26 -9.35
C VAL A 168 -0.46 10.95 -10.10
N ILE A 169 -0.91 12.09 -9.58
CA ILE A 169 -2.14 12.78 -10.01
C ILE A 169 -1.80 14.23 -10.38
N GLY A 170 -2.28 14.68 -11.54
CA GLY A 170 -2.18 16.08 -11.95
C GLY A 170 -3.36 16.89 -11.45
N ALA A 171 -3.17 17.70 -10.41
CA ALA A 171 -4.22 18.48 -9.76
C ALA A 171 -4.90 19.50 -10.69
N LYS A 172 -4.18 20.02 -11.70
CA LYS A 172 -4.74 20.96 -12.70
C LYS A 172 -5.25 20.26 -13.96
N SER A 173 -5.08 18.95 -14.05
CA SER A 173 -5.41 18.17 -15.25
C SER A 173 -6.74 17.44 -15.15
N LEU A 174 -7.29 17.26 -13.95
CA LEU A 174 -8.41 16.37 -13.68
C LEU A 174 -9.43 17.01 -12.73
N GLY A 175 -10.72 16.70 -12.92
CA GLY A 175 -11.78 17.04 -11.97
C GLY A 175 -11.87 16.02 -10.83
N GLU A 176 -12.49 16.41 -9.70
CA GLU A 176 -12.55 15.59 -8.49
C GLU A 176 -13.16 14.20 -8.71
N GLU A 177 -14.27 14.09 -9.44
CA GLU A 177 -14.91 12.78 -9.70
C GLU A 177 -14.01 11.86 -10.53
N THR A 178 -13.32 12.39 -11.53
CA THR A 178 -12.33 11.62 -12.31
C THR A 178 -11.15 11.18 -11.44
N ILE A 179 -10.72 12.02 -10.50
CA ILE A 179 -9.67 11.66 -9.55
C ILE A 179 -10.12 10.51 -8.63
N LYS A 180 -11.35 10.56 -8.11
CA LYS A 180 -11.93 9.46 -7.30
C LYS A 180 -11.98 8.15 -8.09
N GLU A 181 -12.43 8.20 -9.34
CA GLU A 181 -12.46 7.04 -10.23
C GLU A 181 -11.06 6.44 -10.43
N ILE A 182 -10.07 7.28 -10.75
CA ILE A 182 -8.66 6.88 -10.91
C ILE A 182 -8.12 6.20 -9.64
N VAL A 183 -8.37 6.79 -8.47
CA VAL A 183 -7.92 6.27 -7.18
C VAL A 183 -8.58 4.94 -6.86
N ASP A 184 -9.89 4.82 -7.07
CA ASP A 184 -10.63 3.59 -6.82
C ASP A 184 -10.18 2.45 -7.73
N ASP A 185 -10.02 2.74 -9.02
CA ASP A 185 -9.52 1.78 -9.98
C ASP A 185 -8.09 1.36 -9.69
N TYR A 186 -7.24 2.28 -9.26
CA TYR A 186 -5.88 1.96 -8.85
C TYR A 186 -5.86 1.00 -7.65
N PHE A 187 -6.59 1.30 -6.57
CA PHE A 187 -6.54 0.48 -5.36
C PHE A 187 -7.35 -0.81 -5.42
N SER A 188 -8.30 -0.93 -6.36
CA SER A 188 -9.05 -2.16 -6.64
C SER A 188 -8.39 -3.07 -7.67
N THR A 189 -7.36 -2.60 -8.40
CA THR A 189 -6.67 -3.40 -9.42
C THR A 189 -5.46 -4.14 -8.84
N ASP A 190 -5.50 -5.46 -8.95
CA ASP A 190 -4.38 -6.33 -8.61
C ASP A 190 -3.39 -6.48 -9.77
N PHE A 191 -2.16 -6.86 -9.43
CA PHE A 191 -1.11 -7.11 -10.42
C PHE A 191 -1.31 -8.47 -11.10
N GLU A 192 -1.20 -8.51 -12.43
CA GLU A 192 -1.45 -9.73 -13.22
C GLU A 192 -0.30 -10.75 -13.14
N GLY A 193 0.93 -10.31 -12.91
CA GLY A 193 2.10 -11.20 -12.94
C GLY A 193 2.43 -11.73 -14.33
N GLY A 194 2.85 -13.00 -14.42
CA GLY A 194 3.18 -13.65 -15.69
C GLY A 194 4.22 -12.91 -16.53
N ARG A 195 3.87 -12.56 -17.79
CA ARG A 195 4.76 -11.82 -18.69
C ARG A 195 5.14 -10.43 -18.17
N HIS A 196 4.31 -9.85 -17.31
CA HIS A 196 4.51 -8.52 -16.77
C HIS A 196 5.63 -8.53 -15.72
N GLN A 197 5.73 -9.59 -14.91
CA GLN A 197 6.83 -9.76 -13.95
C GLN A 197 8.20 -9.75 -14.65
N LYS A 198 8.33 -10.47 -15.77
CA LYS A 198 9.58 -10.48 -16.57
C LYS A 198 10.03 -9.09 -17.03
N ARG A 199 9.10 -8.14 -17.20
CA ARG A 199 9.42 -6.75 -17.55
C ARG A 199 9.85 -5.95 -16.33
N LEU A 200 9.23 -6.20 -15.18
CA LEU A 200 9.63 -5.60 -13.90
C LEU A 200 11.01 -6.06 -13.45
N ASP A 201 11.36 -7.32 -13.71
CA ASP A 201 12.69 -7.86 -13.44
C ASP A 201 13.75 -7.08 -14.25
N LYS A 202 13.48 -6.78 -15.53
CA LYS A 202 14.36 -5.95 -16.36
C LYS A 202 14.47 -4.50 -15.86
N ILE A 203 13.40 -3.91 -15.32
CA ILE A 203 13.47 -2.58 -14.69
C ILE A 203 14.39 -2.65 -13.48
N SER A 204 14.24 -3.68 -12.64
CA SER A 204 15.09 -3.90 -11.46
C SER A 204 16.56 -4.09 -11.84
N GLU A 205 16.84 -4.78 -12.95
CA GLU A 205 18.21 -4.90 -13.49
C GLU A 205 18.81 -3.54 -13.89
N ILE A 206 18.02 -2.63 -14.47
CA ILE A 206 18.48 -1.28 -14.81
C ILE A 206 18.84 -0.52 -13.53
N GLU A 207 17.99 -0.59 -12.49
CA GLU A 207 18.23 0.05 -11.19
C GLU A 207 19.48 -0.48 -10.48
N SER A 208 19.79 -1.79 -10.65
CA SER A 208 20.94 -2.43 -10.00
C SER A 208 22.30 -2.02 -10.59
N LYS A 209 22.31 -1.50 -11.83
CA LYS A 209 23.53 -1.13 -12.57
C LYS A 209 23.94 0.34 -12.36
N GLN A 210 23.20 1.08 -11.55
CA GLN A 210 23.44 2.47 -11.14
C GLN A 210 23.91 2.54 -9.68
#